data_AF-A0A1H3MXH1-F1
#
_entry.id   AF-A0A1H3MXH1-F1
#
_cell.length_a   1.000
_cell.length_b   1.000
_cell.length_c   1.000
_cell.angle_alpha   90.00
_cell.angle_beta   90.00
_cell.angle_gamma   90.00
#
_symmetry.space_group_name_H-M   'P 1'
#
loop_
_entity.id
_entity.type
_entity.pdbx_description
1 polymer ?
#
loop_
_entity_poly.entity_id
_entity_poly.type
_entity_poly.pdbx_seq_one_letter_code
_entity_poly.pdbx_strand_id
1 'polypeptide(L)'
;MKRRHQSLLGLLVMAGPIVGGGIVAAAPAAVAAGNVTGQVNTKGALLNIRTGTSSGTAAKGTLRHGATVTIVCQQPGQNVRGDVRTSTMWNRLTNGRYVADAFIRRSLTPPRCDQKVATPTPSPSASTVGQIYTRGALLNVRAGATTTSLKKGTLRDGSRITLVCQQAGQNVRGDVRTSRMWNRMPNGAYVADAFVKRSVTPPSCTQPVVAKPTPTPTPTPTPTPTPTPTATRTPAAAKIDTDGVTLNVRYGPTTNAPVTGSLPDGSSVTISCQLVGQQINGSVRNTDLWDRLSNGTYISDAYVERNYTPPKCAPLPASLRGWVNPVPGPGGSGYRTKERPTHDGVDFSVRRNTPILAAASGTVILVECNTSGRTCDVDGSPSVYGCGWYMEIQHANRVVTRYCHMVRKPAVRVGQWVNAGQVIGYVGSSGNSSGPHLHFEVHTGAAPATRANAVNPRTFLAPRGVYF
;
A
#
# COMPACT_ATOMS: atom_id res chain seq x y z
N MET A 1 -88.62 -6.93 56.10
CA MET A 1 -88.45 -5.48 56.41
C MET A 1 -87.48 -4.85 55.42
N LYS A 2 -87.94 -3.76 54.79
CA LYS A 2 -87.28 -2.85 53.83
C LYS A 2 -85.76 -2.65 53.99
N ARG A 3 -85.03 -2.66 52.87
CA ARG A 3 -84.48 -1.45 52.22
C ARG A 3 -84.15 -1.73 50.74
N ARG A 4 -84.58 -0.79 49.89
CA ARG A 4 -84.39 -0.70 48.43
C ARG A 4 -82.97 -0.21 48.12
N HIS A 5 -82.39 -0.64 47.00
CA HIS A 5 -82.25 0.19 45.79
C HIS A 5 -81.51 -0.54 44.65
N GLN A 6 -82.22 -0.70 43.53
CA GLN A 6 -81.68 -0.72 42.17
C GLN A 6 -80.92 0.63 41.94
N SER A 7 -79.92 0.79 41.08
CA SER A 7 -79.83 0.33 39.70
C SER A 7 -78.49 0.82 39.08
N LEU A 8 -78.30 0.46 37.82
CA LEU A 8 -77.43 1.04 36.78
C LEU A 8 -75.98 0.54 36.59
N LEU A 9 -75.86 -0.13 35.42
CA LEU A 9 -74.93 0.12 34.32
C LEU A 9 -73.47 -0.34 34.42
N GLY A 10 -73.04 -1.04 33.37
CA GLY A 10 -71.66 -0.97 32.88
C GLY A 10 -71.00 -2.33 32.73
N LEU A 11 -71.17 -2.93 31.55
CA LEU A 11 -70.48 -4.14 31.10
C LEU A 11 -68.95 -3.96 31.23
N LEU A 12 -68.33 -4.78 32.08
CA LEU A 12 -66.89 -4.79 32.34
C LEU A 12 -66.19 -5.58 31.23
N VAL A 13 -65.67 -4.90 30.19
CA VAL A 13 -64.68 -5.51 29.28
C VAL A 13 -63.29 -5.14 29.79
N MET A 14 -62.60 -6.15 30.30
CA MET A 14 -61.27 -6.08 30.88
C MET A 14 -60.22 -5.64 29.86
N ALA A 15 -59.38 -4.69 30.27
CA ALA A 15 -58.18 -4.27 29.56
C ALA A 15 -57.08 -5.36 29.64
N GLY A 16 -56.42 -5.61 28.50
CA GLY A 16 -55.22 -6.44 28.34
C GLY A 16 -54.60 -6.20 26.96
N PRO A 17 -53.27 -6.24 26.81
CA PRO A 17 -52.53 -5.17 26.13
C PRO A 17 -52.40 -5.29 24.61
N ILE A 18 -52.27 -4.11 24.01
CA ILE A 18 -51.95 -3.83 22.60
C ILE A 18 -50.54 -4.35 22.29
N VAL A 19 -50.43 -5.37 21.44
CA VAL A 19 -49.16 -5.72 20.79
C VAL A 19 -49.01 -4.80 19.58
N GLY A 20 -48.26 -3.72 19.77
CA GLY A 20 -47.87 -2.81 18.71
C GLY A 20 -46.98 -3.53 17.69
N GLY A 21 -47.49 -3.65 16.46
CA GLY A 21 -46.69 -3.98 15.29
C GLY A 21 -45.68 -2.88 15.02
N GLY A 22 -44.49 -3.01 15.62
CA GLY A 22 -43.34 -2.18 15.30
C GLY A 22 -42.84 -2.52 13.89
N ILE A 23 -43.13 -1.62 12.96
CA ILE A 23 -42.45 -1.55 11.67
C ILE A 23 -40.96 -1.35 11.99
N VAL A 24 -40.14 -2.38 11.79
CA VAL A 24 -38.69 -2.24 11.90
C VAL A 24 -38.26 -1.38 10.71
N ALA A 25 -38.12 -0.07 10.96
CA ALA A 25 -37.44 0.83 10.05
C ALA A 25 -36.04 0.26 9.80
N ALA A 26 -35.76 -0.12 8.57
CA ALA A 26 -34.44 -0.51 8.13
C ALA A 26 -33.46 0.59 8.53
N ALA A 27 -32.50 0.26 9.41
CA ALA A 27 -31.41 1.15 9.74
C ALA A 27 -30.69 1.55 8.43
N PRO A 28 -30.32 2.83 8.25
CA PRO A 28 -29.66 3.26 7.03
C PRO A 28 -28.33 2.50 6.90
N ALA A 29 -28.13 1.91 5.72
CA ALA A 29 -26.90 1.22 5.37
C ALA A 29 -25.68 2.11 5.67
N ALA A 30 -24.75 1.60 6.48
CA ALA A 30 -23.49 2.26 6.74
C ALA A 30 -22.71 2.38 5.41
N VAL A 31 -22.64 3.60 4.88
CA VAL A 31 -21.87 3.91 3.68
C VAL A 31 -20.39 3.75 4.00
N ALA A 32 -19.72 2.83 3.29
CA ALA A 32 -18.28 2.61 3.43
C ALA A 32 -17.52 3.93 3.19
N ALA A 33 -16.65 4.31 4.13
CA ALA A 33 -15.75 5.45 3.98
C ALA A 33 -14.64 5.10 2.97
N GLY A 34 -14.99 5.21 1.69
CA GLY A 34 -14.09 5.14 0.56
C GLY A 34 -14.40 6.28 -0.40
N ASN A 35 -13.36 6.87 -1.00
CA ASN A 35 -13.56 7.89 -2.02
C ASN A 35 -14.41 7.30 -3.17
N VAL A 36 -15.48 7.99 -3.55
CA VAL A 36 -16.38 7.59 -4.64
C VAL A 36 -15.93 8.24 -5.93
N THR A 37 -15.82 7.49 -7.02
CA THR A 37 -15.57 8.07 -8.35
C THR A 37 -16.87 8.49 -9.02
N GLY A 38 -16.82 9.61 -9.74
CA GLY A 38 -17.92 10.08 -10.57
C GLY A 38 -17.39 10.69 -11.87
N GLN A 39 -18.24 10.81 -12.88
CA GLN A 39 -17.92 11.47 -14.15
C GLN A 39 -18.70 12.77 -14.31
N VAL A 40 -18.02 13.79 -14.82
CA VAL A 40 -18.59 15.09 -15.16
C VAL A 40 -19.50 14.94 -16.38
N ASN A 41 -20.78 15.24 -16.20
CA ASN A 41 -21.74 15.33 -17.28
C ASN A 41 -22.30 16.75 -17.36
N THR A 42 -21.88 17.45 -18.40
CA THR A 42 -22.21 18.85 -18.71
C THR A 42 -22.57 19.04 -20.18
N LYS A 43 -22.84 17.93 -20.90
CA LYS A 43 -23.13 17.91 -22.36
C LYS A 43 -22.18 18.76 -23.21
N GLY A 44 -20.89 18.79 -22.85
CA GLY A 44 -19.83 19.51 -23.56
C GLY A 44 -19.38 20.83 -22.91
N ALA A 45 -20.14 21.40 -21.97
CA ALA A 45 -19.71 22.61 -21.26
C ALA A 45 -18.63 22.34 -20.20
N LEU A 46 -17.87 23.36 -19.80
CA LEU A 46 -16.90 23.27 -18.71
C LEU A 46 -17.58 23.40 -17.34
N LEU A 47 -17.28 22.49 -16.42
CA LEU A 47 -17.74 22.55 -15.02
C LEU A 47 -16.72 23.26 -14.15
N ASN A 48 -17.12 24.34 -13.48
CA ASN A 48 -16.24 25.07 -12.55
C ASN A 48 -15.94 24.27 -11.28
N ILE A 49 -14.65 24.20 -10.91
CA ILE A 49 -14.16 23.75 -9.60
C ILE A 49 -14.14 24.96 -8.67
N ARG A 50 -14.88 24.89 -7.58
CA ARG A 50 -15.18 26.01 -6.69
C ARG A 50 -14.46 25.87 -5.34
N THR A 51 -14.20 27.00 -4.68
CA THR A 51 -13.60 27.00 -3.33
C THR A 51 -14.60 26.67 -2.22
N GLY A 52 -15.91 26.76 -2.48
CA GLY A 52 -16.96 26.41 -1.53
C GLY A 52 -18.21 25.83 -2.21
N THR A 53 -19.26 25.58 -1.43
CA THR A 53 -20.47 24.87 -1.87
C THR A 53 -21.52 25.81 -2.49
N SER A 54 -21.07 26.80 -3.27
CA SER A 54 -21.93 27.73 -4.00
C SER A 54 -21.32 28.15 -5.33
N SER A 55 -22.16 28.39 -6.33
CA SER A 55 -21.76 28.90 -7.65
C SER A 55 -21.26 30.35 -7.60
N GLY A 56 -21.44 31.07 -6.49
CA GLY A 56 -20.86 32.39 -6.26
C GLY A 56 -19.42 32.35 -5.72
N THR A 57 -18.95 31.20 -5.24
CA THR A 57 -17.57 31.09 -4.71
C THR A 57 -16.53 31.06 -5.82
N ALA A 58 -15.30 31.47 -5.52
CA ALA A 58 -14.23 31.58 -6.51
C ALA A 58 -14.01 30.28 -7.28
N ALA A 59 -13.96 30.38 -8.61
CA ALA A 59 -13.52 29.28 -9.47
C ALA A 59 -12.00 29.16 -9.41
N LYS A 60 -11.49 27.94 -9.19
CA LYS A 60 -10.06 27.62 -9.14
C LYS A 60 -9.63 26.64 -10.24
N GLY A 61 -10.51 26.41 -11.21
CA GLY A 61 -10.27 25.56 -12.36
C GLY A 61 -11.58 25.10 -12.99
N THR A 62 -11.47 24.34 -14.07
CA THR A 62 -12.60 23.75 -14.79
C THR A 62 -12.37 22.27 -15.08
N LEU A 63 -13.46 21.53 -15.26
CA LEU A 63 -13.46 20.14 -15.69
C LEU A 63 -14.24 20.02 -17.00
N ARG A 64 -13.73 19.21 -17.92
CA ARG A 64 -14.40 18.91 -19.19
C ARG A 64 -15.48 17.84 -19.00
N HIS A 65 -16.44 17.79 -19.91
CA HIS A 65 -17.36 16.66 -20.01
C HIS A 65 -16.59 15.34 -20.12
N GLY A 66 -17.06 14.30 -19.42
CA GLY A 66 -16.42 12.99 -19.36
C GLY A 66 -15.26 12.90 -18.36
N ALA A 67 -14.82 14.01 -17.77
CA ALA A 67 -13.74 14.00 -16.79
C ALA A 67 -14.14 13.20 -15.54
N THR A 68 -13.25 12.31 -15.10
CA THR A 68 -13.43 11.54 -13.85
C THR A 68 -12.99 12.37 -12.65
N VAL A 69 -13.82 12.42 -11.62
CA VAL A 69 -13.55 13.06 -10.34
C VAL A 69 -13.60 12.04 -9.20
N THR A 70 -12.70 12.21 -8.23
CA THR A 70 -12.69 11.42 -7.00
C THR A 70 -13.30 12.26 -5.87
N ILE A 71 -14.44 11.82 -5.37
CA ILE A 71 -15.26 12.48 -4.37
C ILE A 71 -14.91 11.89 -3.00
N VAL A 72 -14.44 12.75 -2.10
CA VAL A 72 -14.15 12.40 -0.71
C VAL A 72 -15.43 12.32 0.10
N CYS A 73 -16.28 13.34 -0.02
CA CYS A 73 -17.55 13.41 0.68
C CYS A 73 -18.48 14.43 0.02
N GLN A 74 -19.76 14.42 0.40
CA GLN A 74 -20.73 15.43 -0.01
C GLN A 74 -21.01 16.39 1.13
N GLN A 75 -21.09 17.68 0.79
CA GLN A 75 -21.43 18.76 1.71
C GLN A 75 -22.65 19.51 1.18
N PRO A 76 -23.64 19.85 2.03
CA PRO A 76 -24.74 20.73 1.64
C PRO A 76 -24.25 22.11 1.18
N GLY A 77 -25.01 22.73 0.27
CA GLY A 77 -24.75 24.06 -0.24
C GLY A 77 -25.89 24.59 -1.11
N GLN A 78 -25.56 25.52 -1.99
CA GLN A 78 -26.52 26.12 -2.91
C GLN A 78 -27.18 25.05 -3.78
N ASN A 79 -28.49 25.15 -3.97
CA ASN A 79 -29.22 24.31 -4.90
C ASN A 79 -28.82 24.63 -6.34
N VAL A 80 -28.33 23.63 -7.06
CA VAL A 80 -27.89 23.76 -8.45
C VAL A 80 -28.72 22.84 -9.33
N ARG A 81 -29.28 23.37 -10.41
CA ARG A 81 -29.89 22.60 -11.49
C ARG A 81 -28.82 22.30 -12.53
N GLY A 82 -28.54 21.02 -12.76
CA GLY A 82 -27.50 20.57 -13.69
C GLY A 82 -27.97 19.41 -14.56
N ASP A 83 -27.11 19.00 -15.49
CA ASP A 83 -27.43 18.01 -16.54
C ASP A 83 -27.64 16.58 -16.03
N VAL A 84 -27.27 16.29 -14.79
CA VAL A 84 -27.54 14.98 -14.16
C VAL A 84 -28.79 15.06 -13.30
N ARG A 85 -28.91 16.12 -12.48
CA ARG A 85 -30.02 16.31 -11.54
C ARG A 85 -30.04 17.75 -11.01
N THR A 86 -31.10 18.08 -10.27
CA THR A 86 -31.11 19.23 -9.36
C THR A 86 -30.70 18.77 -7.97
N SER A 87 -29.75 19.45 -7.32
CA SER A 87 -29.22 19.03 -6.03
C SER A 87 -28.68 20.19 -5.20
N THR A 88 -28.91 20.15 -3.89
CA THR A 88 -28.27 20.99 -2.88
C THR A 88 -26.90 20.47 -2.46
N MET A 89 -26.48 19.32 -2.99
CA MET A 89 -25.22 18.69 -2.61
C MET A 89 -24.06 19.16 -3.47
N TRP A 90 -22.91 19.30 -2.83
CA TRP A 90 -21.63 19.62 -3.45
C TRP A 90 -20.63 18.52 -3.10
N ASN A 91 -19.91 18.05 -4.11
CA ASN A 91 -18.91 17.00 -3.96
C ASN A 91 -17.57 17.62 -3.62
N ARG A 92 -17.04 17.30 -2.43
CA ARG A 92 -15.69 17.66 -2.02
C ARG A 92 -14.71 16.70 -2.67
N LEU A 93 -13.78 17.24 -3.45
CA LEU A 93 -12.74 16.48 -4.13
C LEU A 93 -11.53 16.26 -3.21
N THR A 94 -10.61 15.39 -3.63
CA THR A 94 -9.36 15.09 -2.88
C THR A 94 -8.47 16.30 -2.65
N ASN A 95 -8.55 17.31 -3.51
CA ASN A 95 -7.83 18.59 -3.38
C ASN A 95 -8.56 19.61 -2.47
N GLY A 96 -9.65 19.21 -1.81
CA GLY A 96 -10.43 20.07 -0.91
C GLY A 96 -11.31 21.12 -1.59
N ARG A 97 -11.45 21.06 -2.92
CA ARG A 97 -12.36 21.91 -3.70
C ARG A 97 -13.70 21.22 -3.94
N TYR A 98 -14.66 21.98 -4.45
CA TYR A 98 -16.03 21.51 -4.62
C TYR A 98 -16.48 21.59 -6.07
N VAL A 99 -17.30 20.61 -6.47
CA VAL A 99 -18.07 20.64 -7.71
C VAL A 99 -19.53 20.34 -7.39
N ALA A 100 -20.46 20.98 -8.11
CA ALA A 100 -21.88 20.76 -7.86
C ALA A 100 -22.28 19.33 -8.22
N ASP A 101 -23.01 18.66 -7.32
CA ASP A 101 -23.46 17.27 -7.53
C ASP A 101 -24.40 17.11 -8.71
N ALA A 102 -25.07 18.21 -9.05
CA ALA A 102 -25.96 18.38 -10.17
C ALA A 102 -25.37 17.97 -11.54
N PHE A 103 -24.03 17.95 -11.66
CA PHE A 103 -23.32 17.63 -12.90
C PHE A 103 -22.48 16.34 -12.81
N ILE A 104 -22.59 15.56 -11.74
CA ILE A 104 -21.75 14.36 -11.56
C ILE A 104 -22.60 13.08 -11.66
N ARG A 105 -22.30 12.23 -12.63
CA ARG A 105 -22.83 10.85 -12.72
C ARG A 105 -21.97 9.90 -11.90
N ARG A 106 -22.59 9.05 -11.09
CA ARG A 106 -21.89 8.06 -10.24
C ARG A 106 -22.81 6.89 -9.90
N SER A 107 -22.21 5.76 -9.54
CA SER A 107 -22.92 4.53 -9.15
C SER A 107 -23.10 4.37 -7.63
N LEU A 108 -22.34 5.12 -6.82
CA LEU A 108 -22.38 5.05 -5.35
C LEU A 108 -22.64 6.44 -4.74
N THR A 109 -23.27 6.49 -3.59
CA THR A 109 -23.48 7.73 -2.83
C THR A 109 -22.26 8.01 -1.94
N PRO A 110 -21.55 9.14 -2.12
CA PRO A 110 -20.42 9.50 -1.27
C PRO A 110 -20.89 9.81 0.16
N PRO A 111 -20.03 9.58 1.16
CA PRO A 111 -20.36 9.88 2.56
C PRO A 111 -20.55 11.39 2.77
N ARG A 112 -21.23 11.80 3.85
CA ARG A 112 -21.37 13.22 4.22
C ARG A 112 -20.09 13.72 4.89
N CYS A 113 -19.66 14.94 4.58
CA CYS A 113 -18.45 15.52 5.17
C CYS A 113 -18.57 15.73 6.70
N ASP A 114 -19.81 15.75 7.20
CA ASP A 114 -20.13 16.13 8.58
C ASP A 114 -20.31 14.92 9.51
N GLN A 115 -20.21 13.68 8.98
CA GLN A 115 -20.37 12.47 9.78
C GLN A 115 -19.06 12.06 10.47
N LYS A 116 -19.04 12.17 11.80
CA LYS A 116 -18.02 11.55 12.67
C LYS A 116 -18.10 10.02 12.50
N VAL A 117 -17.02 9.41 12.02
CA VAL A 117 -16.95 7.96 11.77
C VAL A 117 -16.92 7.22 13.12
N ALA A 118 -18.01 6.51 13.42
CA ALA A 118 -18.02 5.50 14.47
C ALA A 118 -17.21 4.27 14.00
N THR A 119 -16.33 3.77 14.86
CA THR A 119 -15.52 2.57 14.60
C THR A 119 -16.44 1.37 14.37
N PRO A 120 -16.36 0.65 13.24
CA PRO A 120 -17.29 -0.44 12.98
C PRO A 120 -16.86 -1.73 13.70
N THR A 121 -17.79 -2.24 14.51
CA THR A 121 -17.84 -3.66 14.90
C THR A 121 -18.08 -4.51 13.64
N PRO A 122 -17.30 -5.57 13.36
CA PRO A 122 -17.43 -6.33 12.12
C PRO A 122 -18.70 -7.20 12.10
N SER A 123 -19.44 -7.14 10.99
CA SER A 123 -20.50 -8.08 10.58
C SER A 123 -20.11 -8.70 9.21
N PRO A 124 -20.53 -9.94 8.89
CA PRO A 124 -19.67 -10.92 8.22
C PRO A 124 -19.65 -10.80 6.69
N SER A 125 -18.45 -10.72 6.11
CA SER A 125 -18.21 -11.09 4.71
C SER A 125 -18.32 -12.60 4.55
N ALA A 126 -18.95 -13.05 3.47
CA ALA A 126 -19.25 -14.44 3.10
C ALA A 126 -18.21 -15.46 3.61
N SER A 127 -18.58 -16.20 4.64
CA SER A 127 -17.76 -17.23 5.25
C SER A 127 -18.24 -18.62 4.84
N THR A 128 -17.33 -19.49 4.41
CA THR A 128 -17.64 -20.87 4.04
C THR A 128 -17.41 -21.80 5.20
N VAL A 129 -18.29 -22.78 5.43
CA VAL A 129 -18.05 -23.82 6.44
C VAL A 129 -17.28 -24.99 5.81
N GLY A 130 -16.16 -25.36 6.42
CA GLY A 130 -15.40 -26.58 6.13
C GLY A 130 -15.44 -27.56 7.30
N GLN A 131 -15.09 -28.82 7.04
CA GLN A 131 -14.94 -29.86 8.05
C GLN A 131 -13.51 -30.40 8.04
N ILE A 132 -12.90 -30.54 9.22
CA ILE A 132 -11.58 -31.14 9.37
C ILE A 132 -11.66 -32.65 9.11
N TYR A 133 -10.71 -33.14 8.32
CA TYR A 133 -10.54 -34.56 8.05
C TYR A 133 -9.08 -34.97 8.23
N THR A 134 -8.81 -35.69 9.32
CA THR A 134 -7.48 -36.11 9.77
C THR A 134 -7.41 -37.57 10.23
N ARG A 135 -8.42 -38.39 9.89
CA ARG A 135 -8.53 -39.82 10.25
C ARG A 135 -8.24 -40.09 11.74
N GLY A 136 -8.84 -39.27 12.62
CA GLY A 136 -8.68 -39.36 14.08
C GLY A 136 -7.54 -38.54 14.70
N ALA A 137 -6.61 -37.97 13.92
CA ALA A 137 -5.52 -37.14 14.46
C ALA A 137 -5.94 -35.68 14.74
N LEU A 138 -5.18 -34.98 15.59
CA LEU A 138 -5.38 -33.54 15.82
C LEU A 138 -4.71 -32.70 14.71
N LEU A 139 -5.45 -31.74 14.15
CA LEU A 139 -4.92 -30.77 13.20
C LEU A 139 -4.38 -29.54 13.92
N ASN A 140 -3.13 -29.15 13.66
CA ASN A 140 -2.58 -27.90 14.20
C ASN A 140 -3.16 -26.65 13.51
N VAL A 141 -3.61 -25.70 14.32
CA VAL A 141 -3.99 -24.35 13.90
C VAL A 141 -2.77 -23.44 13.99
N ARG A 142 -2.47 -22.68 12.95
CA ARG A 142 -1.23 -21.90 12.79
C ARG A 142 -1.48 -20.40 12.73
N ALA A 143 -0.49 -19.61 13.16
CA ALA A 143 -0.53 -18.15 13.05
C ALA A 143 -0.36 -17.63 11.61
N GLY A 144 0.16 -18.46 10.70
CA GLY A 144 0.40 -18.14 9.30
C GLY A 144 0.29 -19.37 8.40
N ALA A 145 0.38 -19.15 7.08
CA ALA A 145 0.21 -20.17 6.04
C ALA A 145 1.44 -21.09 5.84
N THR A 146 1.99 -21.61 6.95
CA THR A 146 3.14 -22.53 6.97
C THR A 146 3.10 -23.41 8.23
N THR A 147 3.60 -24.65 8.16
CA THR A 147 3.64 -25.56 9.31
C THR A 147 4.64 -25.12 10.37
N THR A 148 5.59 -24.25 10.02
CA THR A 148 6.57 -23.65 10.94
C THR A 148 6.04 -22.44 11.70
N SER A 149 4.88 -21.89 11.31
CA SER A 149 4.25 -20.79 12.03
C SER A 149 3.84 -21.22 13.44
N LEU A 150 3.83 -20.25 14.36
CA LEU A 150 3.39 -20.44 15.75
C LEU A 150 2.07 -21.22 15.80
N LYS A 151 2.06 -22.28 16.59
CA LYS A 151 0.86 -23.07 16.85
C LYS A 151 -0.07 -22.25 17.74
N LYS A 152 -1.25 -21.91 17.22
CA LYS A 152 -2.30 -21.20 17.96
C LYS A 152 -3.30 -22.14 18.63
N GLY A 153 -3.27 -23.43 18.28
CA GLY A 153 -4.15 -24.44 18.87
C GLY A 153 -4.20 -25.72 18.05
N THR A 154 -5.20 -26.56 18.33
CA THR A 154 -5.50 -27.78 17.58
C THR A 154 -6.99 -27.95 17.37
N LEU A 155 -7.38 -28.61 16.28
CA LEU A 155 -8.74 -29.01 15.97
C LEU A 155 -8.83 -30.54 15.91
N ARG A 156 -9.95 -31.11 16.36
CA ARG A 156 -10.20 -32.56 16.28
C ARG A 156 -10.70 -32.95 14.90
N ASP A 157 -10.50 -34.21 14.53
CA ASP A 157 -11.12 -34.78 13.34
C ASP A 157 -12.65 -34.60 13.39
N GLY A 158 -13.26 -34.33 12.23
CA GLY A 158 -14.70 -34.07 12.10
C GLY A 158 -15.16 -32.67 12.55
N SER A 159 -14.29 -31.83 13.12
CA SER A 159 -14.66 -30.48 13.57
C SER A 159 -15.15 -29.61 12.41
N ARG A 160 -16.28 -28.91 12.58
CA ARG A 160 -16.76 -27.90 11.63
C ARG A 160 -16.12 -26.56 11.94
N ILE A 161 -15.58 -25.90 10.92
CA ILE A 161 -14.89 -24.61 11.05
C ILE A 161 -15.34 -23.61 9.99
N THR A 162 -15.40 -22.35 10.38
CA THR A 162 -15.71 -21.24 9.49
C THR A 162 -14.43 -20.74 8.82
N LEU A 163 -14.46 -20.62 7.50
CA LEU A 163 -13.36 -20.21 6.65
C LEU A 163 -13.72 -18.87 6.01
N VAL A 164 -12.82 -17.90 6.12
CA VAL A 164 -13.01 -16.54 5.60
C VAL A 164 -12.40 -16.41 4.21
N CYS A 165 -11.18 -16.91 4.01
CA CYS A 165 -10.48 -16.83 2.74
C CYS A 165 -9.36 -17.87 2.64
N GLN A 166 -8.78 -18.08 1.45
CA GLN A 166 -7.61 -18.93 1.23
C GLN A 166 -6.36 -18.12 0.88
N GLN A 167 -5.24 -18.42 1.52
CA GLN A 167 -3.95 -17.82 1.22
C GLN A 167 -2.97 -18.89 0.73
N ALA A 168 -2.20 -18.59 -0.31
CA ALA A 168 -1.10 -19.46 -0.74
C ALA A 168 0.01 -19.48 0.33
N GLY A 169 0.61 -20.66 0.54
CA GLY A 169 1.62 -20.88 1.58
C GLY A 169 2.44 -22.14 1.32
N GLN A 170 2.97 -22.74 2.38
CA GLN A 170 3.73 -23.99 2.28
C GLN A 170 2.85 -25.10 1.68
N ASN A 171 3.43 -25.91 0.78
CA ASN A 171 2.74 -27.08 0.25
C ASN A 171 2.63 -28.16 1.32
N VAL A 172 1.41 -28.62 1.61
CA VAL A 172 1.15 -29.64 2.63
C VAL A 172 0.46 -30.82 1.97
N ARG A 173 0.99 -32.03 2.22
CA ARG A 173 0.33 -33.29 1.90
C ARG A 173 -0.55 -33.67 3.08
N GLY A 174 -1.85 -33.81 2.86
CA GLY A 174 -2.82 -34.13 3.90
C GLY A 174 -3.87 -35.12 3.44
N ASP A 175 -4.77 -35.47 4.35
CA ASP A 175 -5.69 -36.60 4.18
C ASP A 175 -6.86 -36.32 3.22
N VAL A 176 -7.08 -35.06 2.86
CA VAL A 176 -8.05 -34.66 1.83
C VAL A 176 -7.36 -34.48 0.48
N ARG A 177 -6.22 -33.78 0.46
CA ARG A 177 -5.48 -33.43 -0.76
C ARG A 177 -4.06 -32.98 -0.43
N THR A 178 -3.19 -32.91 -1.44
CA THR A 178 -1.97 -32.11 -1.38
C THR A 178 -2.27 -30.71 -1.88
N SER A 179 -1.98 -29.67 -1.09
CA SER A 179 -2.33 -28.29 -1.45
C SER A 179 -1.33 -27.27 -0.91
N ARG A 180 -1.11 -26.21 -1.70
CA ARG A 180 -0.41 -24.98 -1.29
C ARG A 180 -1.32 -23.96 -0.60
N MET A 181 -2.62 -24.23 -0.53
CA MET A 181 -3.57 -23.29 0.04
C MET A 181 -3.71 -23.50 1.55
N TRP A 182 -3.93 -22.41 2.27
CA TRP A 182 -4.21 -22.37 3.70
C TRP A 182 -5.48 -21.57 3.93
N ASN A 183 -6.43 -22.12 4.67
CA ASN A 183 -7.69 -21.45 4.95
C ASN A 183 -7.54 -20.57 6.20
N ARG A 184 -7.86 -19.29 6.07
CA ARG A 184 -7.92 -18.32 7.17
C ARG A 184 -9.28 -18.42 7.87
N MET A 185 -9.28 -18.54 9.19
CA MET A 185 -10.47 -18.51 10.03
C MET A 185 -10.77 -17.08 10.52
N PRO A 186 -11.97 -16.78 11.04
CA PRO A 186 -12.35 -15.44 11.52
C PRO A 186 -11.40 -14.84 12.55
N ASN A 187 -10.86 -15.67 13.44
CA ASN A 187 -9.87 -15.28 14.45
C ASN A 187 -8.46 -15.00 13.88
N GLY A 188 -8.30 -15.05 12.56
CA GLY A 188 -7.05 -14.78 11.85
C GLY A 188 -6.00 -15.86 11.94
N ALA A 189 -6.35 -17.06 12.43
CA ALA A 189 -5.51 -18.23 12.37
C ALA A 189 -5.75 -19.03 11.08
N TYR A 190 -4.81 -19.92 10.74
CA TYR A 190 -4.79 -20.68 9.50
C TYR A 190 -4.81 -22.18 9.76
N VAL A 191 -5.46 -22.91 8.87
CA VAL A 191 -5.39 -24.37 8.77
C VAL A 191 -5.02 -24.78 7.35
N ALA A 192 -4.20 -25.82 7.20
CA ALA A 192 -3.79 -26.28 5.88
C ALA A 192 -4.99 -26.84 5.11
N ASP A 193 -5.18 -26.39 3.86
CA ASP A 193 -6.29 -26.83 3.01
C ASP A 193 -6.27 -28.33 2.71
N ALA A 194 -5.09 -28.92 2.83
CA ALA A 194 -4.79 -30.33 2.72
C ALA A 194 -5.64 -31.24 3.62
N PHE A 195 -6.23 -30.71 4.71
CA PHE A 195 -7.02 -31.43 5.70
C PHE A 195 -8.46 -30.95 5.83
N VAL A 196 -8.96 -30.12 4.89
CA VAL A 196 -10.30 -29.51 4.98
C VAL A 196 -11.21 -30.00 3.84
N LYS A 197 -12.30 -30.69 4.19
CA LYS A 197 -13.41 -31.02 3.28
C LYS A 197 -14.40 -29.87 3.26
N ARG A 198 -14.88 -29.49 2.07
CA ARG A 198 -15.84 -28.40 1.87
C ARG A 198 -16.51 -28.52 0.50
N SER A 199 -17.70 -27.95 0.39
CA SER A 199 -18.48 -27.92 -0.87
C SER A 199 -18.22 -26.66 -1.71
N VAL A 200 -17.74 -25.59 -1.09
CA VAL A 200 -17.44 -24.30 -1.75
C VAL A 200 -16.02 -23.89 -1.40
N THR A 201 -15.26 -23.34 -2.35
CA THR A 201 -13.92 -22.82 -2.08
C THR A 201 -14.02 -21.38 -1.53
N PRO A 202 -13.41 -21.08 -0.36
CA PRO A 202 -13.38 -19.70 0.16
C PRO A 202 -12.68 -18.77 -0.83
N PRO A 203 -13.03 -17.47 -0.86
CA PRO A 203 -12.35 -16.50 -1.73
C PRO A 203 -10.86 -16.42 -1.38
N SER A 204 -10.01 -15.96 -2.31
CA SER A 204 -8.60 -15.71 -2.00
C SER A 204 -8.48 -14.63 -0.92
N CYS A 205 -7.50 -14.77 -0.04
CA CYS A 205 -7.10 -13.72 0.90
C CYS A 205 -6.36 -12.63 0.12
N THR A 206 -7.07 -11.93 -0.77
CA THR A 206 -6.58 -10.70 -1.37
C THR A 206 -6.50 -9.66 -0.25
N GLN A 207 -5.27 -9.27 0.07
CA GLN A 207 -5.00 -8.06 0.85
C GLN A 207 -5.81 -6.89 0.25
N PRO A 208 -6.47 -6.05 1.06
CA PRO A 208 -6.82 -4.71 0.59
C PRO A 208 -5.53 -4.08 0.07
N VAL A 209 -5.52 -3.66 -1.19
CA VAL A 209 -4.44 -2.84 -1.72
C VAL A 209 -4.48 -1.53 -0.93
N VAL A 210 -3.61 -1.40 0.06
CA VAL A 210 -3.46 -0.17 0.83
C VAL A 210 -3.00 0.91 -0.14
N ALA A 211 -3.89 1.86 -0.43
CA ALA A 211 -3.53 3.08 -1.12
C ALA A 211 -2.41 3.77 -0.33
N LYS A 212 -1.30 4.06 -1.03
CA LYS A 212 -0.14 4.81 -0.56
C LYS A 212 -0.58 6.06 0.24
N PRO A 213 -0.10 6.29 1.47
CA PRO A 213 -0.40 7.52 2.20
C PRO A 213 0.19 8.73 1.48
N THR A 214 -0.63 9.77 1.32
CA THR A 214 -0.22 11.10 0.83
C THR A 214 0.69 11.76 1.88
N PRO A 215 1.84 12.34 1.49
CA PRO A 215 2.72 13.03 2.43
C PRO A 215 2.07 14.31 2.97
N THR A 216 2.28 14.57 4.27
CA THR A 216 1.92 15.79 4.99
C THR A 216 2.56 17.03 4.34
N PRO A 217 1.84 18.16 4.18
CA PRO A 217 2.43 19.39 3.67
C PRO A 217 3.35 20.05 4.73
N THR A 218 4.61 20.29 4.35
CA THR A 218 5.53 21.20 5.04
C THR A 218 5.10 22.66 4.78
N PRO A 219 5.24 23.60 5.73
CA PRO A 219 4.83 25.00 5.57
C PRO A 219 5.55 25.71 4.41
N THR A 220 4.78 26.57 3.74
CA THR A 220 5.14 27.41 2.60
C THR A 220 6.26 28.40 2.96
N PRO A 221 7.40 28.45 2.24
CA PRO A 221 8.30 29.61 2.29
C PRO A 221 7.73 30.78 1.48
N THR A 222 7.93 31.98 2.02
CA THR A 222 7.57 33.31 1.50
C THR A 222 7.98 33.51 0.02
N PRO A 223 7.15 34.15 -0.83
CA PRO A 223 7.43 34.27 -2.26
C PRO A 223 8.59 35.23 -2.57
N THR A 224 9.60 34.70 -3.28
CA THR A 224 10.57 35.48 -4.07
C THR A 224 9.97 35.72 -5.47
N PRO A 225 10.15 36.91 -6.09
CA PRO A 225 9.49 37.26 -7.35
C PRO A 225 9.79 36.29 -8.50
N THR A 226 8.72 35.95 -9.23
CA THR A 226 8.70 35.02 -10.37
C THR A 226 9.25 35.70 -11.63
N PRO A 227 10.24 35.12 -12.34
CA PRO A 227 10.63 35.59 -13.67
C PRO A 227 9.55 35.23 -14.71
N THR A 228 9.37 36.14 -15.67
CA THR A 228 8.42 36.10 -16.78
C THR A 228 8.44 34.78 -17.57
N PRO A 229 7.29 34.18 -17.95
CA PRO A 229 7.24 32.91 -18.66
C PRO A 229 7.69 33.04 -20.11
N THR A 230 8.74 32.29 -20.47
CA THR A 230 9.15 32.04 -21.86
C THR A 230 8.19 31.04 -22.52
N ALA A 231 7.79 31.31 -23.76
CA ALA A 231 6.87 30.49 -24.55
C ALA A 231 7.32 29.03 -24.65
N THR A 232 6.43 28.09 -24.32
CA THR A 232 6.70 26.65 -24.43
C THR A 232 6.47 26.17 -25.86
N ARG A 233 7.55 25.84 -26.56
CA ARG A 233 7.56 25.21 -27.90
C ARG A 233 6.93 23.81 -27.81
N THR A 234 6.06 23.46 -28.76
CA THR A 234 5.54 22.09 -28.92
C THR A 234 6.71 21.09 -28.97
N PRO A 235 6.75 20.05 -28.13
CA PRO A 235 7.84 19.08 -28.16
C PRO A 235 7.79 18.29 -29.47
N ALA A 236 8.93 18.24 -30.17
CA ALA A 236 9.06 17.49 -31.42
C ALA A 236 8.85 15.98 -31.16
N ALA A 237 8.11 15.30 -32.03
CA ALA A 237 7.87 13.86 -31.93
C ALA A 237 9.15 13.08 -32.30
N ALA A 238 9.42 11.98 -31.59
CA ALA A 238 10.45 11.00 -31.93
C ALA A 238 9.78 9.74 -32.50
N LYS A 239 10.47 9.02 -33.38
CA LYS A 239 9.93 7.84 -34.06
C LYS A 239 10.64 6.58 -33.57
N ILE A 240 9.89 5.52 -33.34
CA ILE A 240 10.45 4.20 -33.05
C ILE A 240 10.96 3.60 -34.35
N ASP A 241 12.21 3.17 -34.34
CA ASP A 241 12.85 2.44 -35.42
C ASP A 241 13.50 1.20 -34.81
N THR A 242 13.01 0.07 -35.25
CA THR A 242 13.28 -1.28 -34.74
C THR A 242 13.48 -2.28 -35.87
N ASP A 243 13.61 -1.83 -37.12
CA ASP A 243 13.66 -2.69 -38.32
C ASP A 243 12.46 -3.67 -38.39
N GLY A 244 11.25 -3.19 -38.06
CA GLY A 244 10.00 -3.94 -38.23
C GLY A 244 9.54 -4.82 -37.06
N VAL A 245 10.24 -4.84 -35.91
CA VAL A 245 9.78 -5.57 -34.69
C VAL A 245 9.19 -4.64 -33.63
N THR A 246 8.28 -5.14 -32.78
CA THR A 246 7.71 -4.29 -31.72
C THR A 246 8.72 -4.00 -30.60
N LEU A 247 8.84 -2.74 -30.20
CA LEU A 247 9.63 -2.31 -29.04
C LEU A 247 8.88 -2.51 -27.73
N ASN A 248 9.52 -3.10 -26.73
CA ASN A 248 8.95 -3.21 -25.39
C ASN A 248 9.01 -1.88 -24.63
N VAL A 249 7.87 -1.45 -24.09
CA VAL A 249 7.75 -0.35 -23.12
C VAL A 249 7.86 -0.92 -21.72
N ARG A 250 8.70 -0.35 -20.87
CA ARG A 250 9.09 -0.93 -19.58
C ARG A 250 8.86 0.02 -18.41
N TYR A 251 8.73 -0.58 -17.22
CA TYR A 251 8.60 0.18 -15.97
C TYR A 251 9.93 0.82 -15.51
N GLY A 252 11.07 0.45 -16.11
CA GLY A 252 12.39 0.98 -15.77
C GLY A 252 13.40 0.88 -16.93
N PRO A 253 14.55 1.57 -16.83
CA PRO A 253 15.54 1.70 -17.91
C PRO A 253 16.47 0.47 -18.00
N THR A 254 15.89 -0.72 -18.08
CA THR A 254 16.61 -2.01 -18.20
C THR A 254 15.71 -3.07 -18.82
N THR A 255 16.27 -4.02 -19.57
CA THR A 255 15.54 -5.15 -20.16
C THR A 255 15.01 -6.14 -19.11
N ASN A 256 15.51 -6.10 -17.87
CA ASN A 256 14.99 -6.87 -16.75
C ASN A 256 13.74 -6.23 -16.11
N ALA A 257 13.42 -4.97 -16.45
CA ALA A 257 12.23 -4.32 -15.92
C ALA A 257 10.97 -4.92 -16.56
N PRO A 258 9.86 -5.05 -15.79
CA PRO A 258 8.59 -5.53 -16.32
C PRO A 258 8.16 -4.77 -17.57
N VAL A 259 7.72 -5.52 -18.58
CA VAL A 259 7.09 -4.97 -19.78
C VAL A 259 5.70 -4.47 -19.39
N THR A 260 5.46 -3.18 -19.61
CA THR A 260 4.18 -2.51 -19.35
C THR A 260 3.33 -2.33 -20.61
N GLY A 261 3.94 -2.55 -21.77
CA GLY A 261 3.30 -2.44 -23.08
C GLY A 261 4.32 -2.64 -24.20
N SER A 262 3.88 -2.43 -25.43
CA SER A 262 4.74 -2.45 -26.61
C SER A 262 4.39 -1.31 -27.56
N LEU A 263 5.34 -0.92 -28.41
CA LEU A 263 5.17 0.05 -29.48
C LEU A 263 5.54 -0.62 -30.80
N PRO A 264 4.64 -0.62 -31.81
CA PRO A 264 5.01 -1.03 -33.16
C PRO A 264 6.14 -0.18 -33.74
N ASP A 265 6.89 -0.77 -34.66
CA ASP A 265 7.84 -0.04 -35.50
C ASP A 265 7.16 1.14 -36.21
N GLY A 266 7.85 2.26 -36.31
CA GLY A 266 7.34 3.50 -36.87
C GLY A 266 6.41 4.33 -35.97
N SER A 267 6.12 3.87 -34.74
CA SER A 267 5.30 4.62 -33.79
C SER A 267 5.92 5.97 -33.44
N SER A 268 5.08 7.00 -33.27
CA SER A 268 5.52 8.30 -32.77
C SER A 268 5.35 8.41 -31.25
N VAL A 269 6.38 8.90 -30.57
CA VAL A 269 6.40 9.11 -29.12
C VAL A 269 6.88 10.50 -28.75
N THR A 270 6.45 10.98 -27.59
CA THR A 270 6.99 12.21 -26.99
C THR A 270 7.92 11.83 -25.85
N ILE A 271 9.20 12.16 -26.01
CA ILE A 271 10.22 11.96 -24.98
C ILE A 271 10.09 13.09 -23.97
N SER A 272 9.87 12.74 -22.70
CA SER A 272 9.85 13.73 -21.61
C SER A 272 11.26 14.08 -21.16
N CYS A 273 12.13 13.08 -21.02
CA CYS A 273 13.54 13.27 -20.67
C CYS A 273 14.35 11.98 -20.88
N GLN A 274 15.69 12.10 -20.82
CA GLN A 274 16.63 10.99 -20.94
C GLN A 274 17.42 10.72 -19.66
N LEU A 275 17.71 9.46 -19.40
CA LEU A 275 18.57 9.03 -18.30
C LEU A 275 19.45 7.84 -18.70
N VAL A 276 20.52 7.63 -17.95
CA VAL A 276 21.38 6.45 -18.06
C VAL A 276 20.67 5.23 -17.45
N GLY A 277 20.78 4.10 -18.13
CA GLY A 277 20.22 2.80 -17.77
C GLY A 277 21.11 1.65 -18.24
N GLN A 278 20.51 0.53 -18.60
CA GLN A 278 21.24 -0.60 -19.19
C GLN A 278 21.72 -0.25 -20.60
N GLN A 279 22.95 -0.64 -20.93
CA GLN A 279 23.48 -0.52 -22.29
C GLN A 279 22.76 -1.48 -23.25
N ILE A 280 22.26 -0.93 -24.36
CA ILE A 280 21.53 -1.64 -25.39
C ILE A 280 22.15 -1.33 -26.75
N ASN A 281 22.28 -2.37 -27.56
CA ASN A 281 22.64 -2.26 -28.96
C ASN A 281 21.34 -2.38 -29.77
N GLY A 282 20.93 -1.29 -30.42
CA GLY A 282 19.69 -1.22 -31.20
C GLY A 282 19.94 -0.77 -32.63
N SER A 283 18.89 -0.83 -33.45
CA SER A 283 18.95 -0.49 -34.88
C SER A 283 19.35 0.94 -35.14
N VAL A 284 19.01 1.88 -34.24
CA VAL A 284 19.35 3.29 -34.41
C VAL A 284 20.74 3.62 -33.87
N ARG A 285 21.08 3.09 -32.69
CA ARG A 285 22.39 3.33 -32.05
C ARG A 285 22.70 2.36 -30.91
N ASN A 286 23.97 2.30 -30.53
CA ASN A 286 24.44 1.65 -29.30
C ASN A 286 24.54 2.69 -28.18
N THR A 287 23.78 2.51 -27.09
CA THR A 287 23.70 3.52 -26.03
C THR A 287 23.24 2.91 -24.70
N ASP A 288 23.64 3.55 -23.60
CA ASP A 288 23.10 3.31 -22.25
C ASP A 288 21.95 4.27 -21.90
N LEU A 289 21.53 5.12 -22.83
CA LEU A 289 20.43 6.05 -22.63
C LEU A 289 19.07 5.36 -22.79
N TRP A 290 18.13 5.81 -21.96
CA TRP A 290 16.73 5.41 -21.99
C TRP A 290 15.84 6.64 -21.99
N ASP A 291 14.80 6.61 -22.83
CA ASP A 291 13.82 7.67 -22.97
C ASP A 291 12.66 7.43 -22.03
N ARG A 292 12.38 8.42 -21.16
CA ARG A 292 11.19 8.43 -20.31
C ARG A 292 10.04 9.10 -21.05
N LEU A 293 8.93 8.38 -21.17
CA LEU A 293 7.69 8.86 -21.75
C LEU A 293 6.86 9.67 -20.72
N SER A 294 5.86 10.41 -21.20
CA SER A 294 5.04 11.30 -20.35
C SER A 294 4.23 10.57 -19.28
N ASN A 295 3.87 9.30 -19.54
CA ASN A 295 3.22 8.40 -18.60
C ASN A 295 4.18 7.79 -17.55
N GLY A 296 5.48 8.11 -17.61
CA GLY A 296 6.50 7.64 -16.67
C GLY A 296 7.09 6.27 -16.97
N THR A 297 6.77 5.64 -18.10
CA THR A 297 7.42 4.41 -18.58
C THR A 297 8.66 4.73 -19.43
N TYR A 298 9.42 3.69 -19.77
CA TYR A 298 10.72 3.81 -20.44
C TYR A 298 10.80 2.95 -21.70
N ILE A 299 11.50 3.47 -22.69
CA ILE A 299 11.94 2.74 -23.88
C ILE A 299 13.45 2.94 -24.05
N SER A 300 14.14 2.00 -24.70
CA SER A 300 15.58 2.17 -24.92
C SER A 300 15.82 3.17 -26.03
N ASP A 301 16.72 4.13 -25.78
CA ASP A 301 17.12 5.15 -26.76
C ASP A 301 17.76 4.54 -28.02
N ALA A 302 18.24 3.30 -27.90
CA ALA A 302 18.86 2.52 -28.96
C ALA A 302 17.94 2.29 -30.18
N TYR A 303 16.63 2.48 -30.02
CA TYR A 303 15.58 2.25 -31.04
C TYR A 303 14.76 3.52 -31.35
N VAL A 304 15.27 4.71 -31.04
CA VAL A 304 14.51 5.96 -31.15
C VAL A 304 15.19 6.95 -32.08
N GLU A 305 14.61 7.13 -33.27
CA GLU A 305 15.02 8.11 -34.27
C GLU A 305 14.45 9.50 -33.93
N ARG A 306 15.31 10.53 -33.95
CA ARG A 306 14.95 11.92 -33.66
C ARG A 306 15.99 12.90 -34.22
N ASN A 307 15.59 14.15 -34.40
CA ASN A 307 16.44 15.26 -34.84
C ASN A 307 16.66 16.35 -33.76
N TYR A 308 16.45 16.00 -32.49
CA TYR A 308 16.65 16.89 -31.35
C TYR A 308 17.28 16.15 -30.17
N THR A 309 17.85 16.89 -29.23
CA THR A 309 18.40 16.34 -27.99
C THR A 309 17.36 16.47 -26.87
N PRO A 310 16.80 15.36 -26.34
CA PRO A 310 15.88 15.42 -25.22
C PRO A 310 16.57 15.98 -23.97
N PRO A 311 15.84 16.68 -23.09
CA PRO A 311 16.42 17.14 -21.83
C PRO A 311 16.83 15.94 -20.97
N LYS A 312 17.92 16.05 -20.22
CA LYS A 312 18.28 15.05 -19.20
C LYS A 312 17.21 15.04 -18.12
N CYS A 313 16.81 13.86 -17.65
CA CYS A 313 15.91 13.74 -16.53
C CYS A 313 16.56 14.40 -15.33
N ALA A 314 15.82 15.32 -14.69
CA ALA A 314 16.24 15.85 -13.40
C ALA A 314 16.54 14.67 -12.46
N PRO A 315 17.65 14.69 -11.69
CA PRO A 315 17.96 13.63 -10.76
C PRO A 315 16.75 13.40 -9.86
N LEU A 316 16.10 12.26 -10.06
CA LEU A 316 14.86 11.95 -9.37
C LEU A 316 15.14 11.97 -7.86
N PRO A 317 14.27 12.58 -7.03
CA PRO A 317 14.36 12.43 -5.59
C PRO A 317 14.35 10.94 -5.29
N ALA A 318 15.20 10.48 -4.37
CA ALA A 318 15.48 9.06 -4.09
C ALA A 318 14.19 8.18 -3.93
N SER A 319 13.06 8.82 -3.60
CA SER A 319 11.71 8.24 -3.62
C SER A 319 11.19 7.69 -4.97
N LEU A 320 11.75 8.05 -6.13
CA LEU A 320 11.34 7.56 -7.47
C LEU A 320 12.30 6.50 -8.06
N ARG A 321 13.45 6.24 -7.42
CA ARG A 321 14.33 5.08 -7.72
C ARG A 321 13.99 3.85 -6.87
N GLY A 322 13.04 4.00 -5.96
CA GLY A 322 12.60 2.98 -5.02
C GLY A 322 13.57 2.72 -3.86
N TRP A 323 14.78 3.29 -3.88
CA TRP A 323 15.82 3.09 -2.86
C TRP A 323 16.36 4.43 -2.34
N VAL A 324 16.56 4.53 -1.02
CA VAL A 324 17.09 5.69 -0.30
C VAL A 324 18.21 5.25 0.66
N ASN A 325 19.06 6.21 1.07
CA ASN A 325 20.00 5.96 2.16
C ASN A 325 19.21 5.75 3.48
N PRO A 326 19.37 4.61 4.18
CA PRO A 326 18.60 4.31 5.39
C PRO A 326 18.94 5.21 6.58
N VAL A 327 20.12 5.84 6.58
CA VAL A 327 20.47 6.86 7.57
C VAL A 327 21.53 7.83 7.01
N PRO A 328 21.21 9.13 6.86
CA PRO A 328 22.22 10.11 6.45
C PRO A 328 23.32 10.23 7.52
N GLY A 329 24.54 9.85 7.19
CA GLY A 329 25.69 9.92 8.10
C GLY A 329 26.94 9.23 7.53
N PRO A 330 28.10 9.41 8.17
CA PRO A 330 29.34 8.78 7.73
C PRO A 330 29.24 7.25 7.85
N GLY A 331 29.73 6.54 6.82
CA GLY A 331 29.94 5.10 6.91
C GLY A 331 31.00 4.77 7.97
N GLY A 332 30.71 3.78 8.81
CA GLY A 332 31.59 3.30 9.88
C GLY A 332 32.37 2.05 9.47
N SER A 333 31.68 0.92 9.30
CA SER A 333 32.30 -0.38 9.00
C SER A 333 31.68 -1.03 7.75
N GLY A 334 32.52 -1.65 6.92
CA GLY A 334 32.12 -2.20 5.62
C GLY A 334 31.66 -3.67 5.66
N TYR A 335 30.98 -4.11 4.61
CA TYR A 335 30.57 -5.50 4.42
C TYR A 335 31.76 -6.43 4.28
N ARG A 336 31.83 -7.45 5.14
CA ARG A 336 32.84 -8.52 5.16
C ARG A 336 34.27 -8.04 4.91
N THR A 337 34.73 -7.04 5.66
CA THR A 337 36.13 -6.61 5.59
C THR A 337 37.08 -7.72 6.04
N LYS A 338 38.38 -7.56 5.78
CA LYS A 338 39.41 -8.53 6.22
C LYS A 338 39.38 -8.77 7.73
N GLU A 339 39.11 -7.72 8.51
CA GLU A 339 39.06 -7.75 9.97
C GLU A 339 37.71 -8.26 10.50
N ARG A 340 36.64 -8.13 9.72
CA ARG A 340 35.28 -8.57 10.09
C ARG A 340 34.65 -9.41 8.97
N PRO A 341 35.18 -10.61 8.66
CA PRO A 341 34.68 -11.44 7.56
C PRO A 341 33.25 -11.95 7.77
N THR A 342 32.74 -11.79 9.00
CA THR A 342 31.37 -12.14 9.38
C THR A 342 30.39 -10.99 9.37
N HIS A 343 30.83 -9.78 9.03
CA HIS A 343 29.97 -8.61 8.99
C HIS A 343 29.09 -8.60 7.73
N ASP A 344 27.85 -9.09 7.85
CA ASP A 344 26.92 -9.31 6.75
C ASP A 344 26.18 -8.03 6.27
N GLY A 345 26.60 -6.86 6.77
CA GLY A 345 26.03 -5.56 6.44
C GLY A 345 27.06 -4.43 6.43
N VAL A 346 26.58 -3.20 6.49
CA VAL A 346 27.40 -2.00 6.70
C VAL A 346 26.93 -1.30 7.97
N ASP A 347 27.86 -0.69 8.69
CA ASP A 347 27.57 0.09 9.87
C ASP A 347 27.64 1.59 9.57
N PHE A 348 26.66 2.34 10.04
CA PHE A 348 26.63 3.79 10.00
C PHE A 348 26.78 4.35 11.42
N SER A 349 27.93 4.93 11.72
CA SER A 349 28.23 5.50 13.03
C SER A 349 27.55 6.85 13.20
N VAL A 350 26.31 6.84 13.69
CA VAL A 350 25.48 8.03 13.88
C VAL A 350 24.92 8.10 15.29
N ARG A 351 24.50 9.30 15.70
CA ARG A 351 24.01 9.53 17.06
C ARG A 351 22.81 8.65 17.39
N ARG A 352 22.70 8.24 18.66
CA ARG A 352 21.46 7.67 19.22
C ARG A 352 20.27 8.57 18.89
N ASN A 353 19.11 7.95 18.68
CA ASN A 353 17.86 8.59 18.29
C ASN A 353 17.86 9.23 16.89
N THR A 354 18.91 9.03 16.07
CA THR A 354 18.84 9.38 14.64
C THR A 354 17.73 8.55 13.99
N PRO A 355 16.82 9.15 13.20
CA PRO A 355 15.77 8.42 12.50
C PRO A 355 16.35 7.40 11.52
N ILE A 356 15.86 6.17 11.57
CA ILE A 356 16.16 5.11 10.59
C ILE A 356 15.05 5.13 9.54
N LEU A 357 15.43 5.24 8.27
CA LEU A 357 14.52 5.27 7.14
C LEU A 357 14.43 3.89 6.48
N ALA A 358 13.24 3.50 6.02
CA ALA A 358 13.10 2.35 5.14
C ALA A 358 13.87 2.60 3.85
N ALA A 359 14.90 1.79 3.59
CA ALA A 359 15.74 1.93 2.40
C ALA A 359 14.92 1.77 1.11
N ALA A 360 13.84 1.00 1.12
CA ALA A 360 12.90 0.90 0.01
C ALA A 360 11.47 0.65 0.49
N SER A 361 10.48 0.88 -0.38
CA SER A 361 9.10 0.52 -0.07
C SER A 361 8.96 -0.99 0.03
N GLY A 362 8.15 -1.49 0.97
CA GLY A 362 7.98 -2.92 1.17
C GLY A 362 7.11 -3.25 2.38
N THR A 363 7.04 -4.54 2.68
CA THR A 363 6.27 -5.08 3.80
C THR A 363 7.22 -5.47 4.92
N VAL A 364 6.96 -5.00 6.14
CA VAL A 364 7.66 -5.46 7.35
C VAL A 364 7.35 -6.94 7.55
N ILE A 365 8.36 -7.81 7.51
CA ILE A 365 8.19 -9.26 7.65
C ILE A 365 8.64 -9.78 9.02
N LEU A 366 9.44 -8.99 9.74
CA LEU A 366 9.97 -9.37 11.05
C LEU A 366 10.19 -8.12 11.91
N VAL A 367 9.84 -8.21 13.20
CA VAL A 367 10.20 -7.25 14.25
C VAL A 367 10.47 -8.06 15.51
N GLU A 368 11.73 -8.15 15.91
CA GLU A 368 12.13 -9.01 17.03
C GLU A 368 13.22 -8.36 17.89
N CYS A 369 13.35 -8.90 19.10
CA CYS A 369 14.51 -8.71 19.95
C CYS A 369 15.38 -9.97 19.80
N ASN A 370 16.58 -9.82 19.26
CA ASN A 370 17.57 -10.90 19.16
C ASN A 370 18.83 -10.46 19.92
N THR A 371 19.02 -11.04 21.10
CA THR A 371 20.19 -10.76 21.93
C THR A 371 20.50 -11.97 22.80
N SER A 372 21.78 -12.20 23.07
CA SER A 372 22.23 -13.14 24.11
C SER A 372 22.15 -12.54 25.53
N GLY A 373 21.93 -11.23 25.62
CA GLY A 373 21.65 -10.54 26.88
C GLY A 373 20.22 -10.78 27.38
N ARG A 374 19.88 -10.19 28.54
CA ARG A 374 18.54 -10.36 29.15
C ARG A 374 17.43 -9.61 28.41
N THR A 375 17.73 -8.48 27.79
CA THR A 375 16.74 -7.62 27.12
C THR A 375 17.38 -6.79 26.01
N CYS A 376 16.56 -6.34 25.06
CA CYS A 376 16.95 -5.37 24.03
C CYS A 376 16.68 -3.91 24.44
N ASP A 377 16.04 -3.66 25.58
CA ASP A 377 15.74 -2.31 26.09
C ASP A 377 16.90 -1.69 26.90
N VAL A 378 18.12 -2.20 26.68
CA VAL A 378 19.37 -1.68 27.25
C VAL A 378 20.44 -1.62 26.16
N ASP A 379 21.46 -0.81 26.41
CA ASP A 379 22.64 -0.82 25.58
C ASP A 379 23.39 -2.13 25.72
N GLY A 380 23.87 -2.65 24.60
CA GLY A 380 24.72 -3.82 24.55
C GLY A 380 26.19 -3.46 24.50
N SER A 381 26.98 -4.45 24.09
CA SER A 381 28.44 -4.36 24.02
C SER A 381 28.93 -5.35 22.95
N PRO A 382 30.21 -5.29 22.54
CA PRO A 382 30.81 -6.29 21.66
C PRO A 382 30.79 -7.73 22.22
N SER A 383 30.54 -7.92 23.52
CA SER A 383 30.40 -9.24 24.15
C SER A 383 28.97 -9.79 24.14
N VAL A 384 27.98 -8.98 23.76
CA VAL A 384 26.59 -9.41 23.62
C VAL A 384 26.32 -9.75 22.16
N TYR A 385 26.04 -11.01 21.84
CA TYR A 385 25.65 -11.41 20.48
C TYR A 385 24.21 -11.00 20.16
N GLY A 386 23.93 -10.80 18.86
CA GLY A 386 22.59 -10.55 18.33
C GLY A 386 22.36 -9.12 17.83
N CYS A 387 21.28 -8.93 17.08
CA CYS A 387 20.94 -7.66 16.44
C CYS A 387 20.24 -6.65 17.37
N GLY A 388 20.03 -6.99 18.65
CA GLY A 388 19.22 -6.18 19.56
C GLY A 388 17.78 -6.07 19.08
N TRP A 389 17.18 -4.89 19.24
CA TRP A 389 15.93 -4.57 18.55
C TRP A 389 16.20 -4.39 17.06
N TYR A 390 15.53 -5.18 16.23
CA TYR A 390 15.71 -5.14 14.80
C TYR A 390 14.43 -5.43 14.03
N MET A 391 14.46 -5.13 12.74
CA MET A 391 13.39 -5.49 11.81
C MET A 391 13.91 -5.91 10.45
N GLU A 392 13.05 -6.60 9.71
CA GLU A 392 13.27 -6.91 8.29
C GLU A 392 12.11 -6.41 7.44
N ILE A 393 12.43 -5.85 6.28
CA ILE A 393 11.45 -5.41 5.28
C ILE A 393 11.68 -6.21 3.99
N GLN A 394 10.64 -6.88 3.53
CA GLN A 394 10.60 -7.52 2.21
C GLN A 394 10.20 -6.49 1.16
N HIS A 395 11.03 -6.36 0.13
CA HIS A 395 10.79 -5.52 -1.03
C HIS A 395 10.44 -6.36 -2.25
N ALA A 396 10.12 -5.68 -3.35
CA ALA A 396 10.00 -6.33 -4.67
C ALA A 396 11.29 -7.09 -5.05
N ASN A 397 11.18 -8.01 -6.01
CA ASN A 397 12.30 -8.76 -6.56
C ASN A 397 13.07 -9.62 -5.54
N ARG A 398 12.40 -10.11 -4.49
CA ARG A 398 13.00 -10.98 -3.47
C ARG A 398 14.22 -10.35 -2.81
N VAL A 399 14.10 -9.07 -2.46
CA VAL A 399 15.12 -8.34 -1.70
C VAL A 399 14.62 -8.10 -0.29
N VAL A 400 15.45 -8.38 0.70
CA VAL A 400 15.16 -8.07 2.10
C VAL A 400 16.18 -7.07 2.61
N THR A 401 15.74 -6.09 3.38
CA THR A 401 16.65 -5.25 4.17
C THR A 401 16.48 -5.52 5.65
N ARG A 402 17.58 -5.53 6.39
CA ARG A 402 17.60 -5.64 7.86
C ARG A 402 18.18 -4.39 8.49
N TYR A 403 17.59 -3.99 9.62
CA TYR A 403 17.99 -2.80 10.39
C TYR A 403 18.14 -3.20 11.85
N CYS A 404 19.36 -3.20 12.38
CA CYS A 404 19.65 -3.67 13.74
C CYS A 404 20.01 -2.54 14.71
N HIS A 405 20.18 -2.91 15.98
CA HIS A 405 20.63 -2.07 17.08
C HIS A 405 19.72 -0.88 17.39
N MET A 406 18.41 -0.99 17.16
CA MET A 406 17.47 0.08 17.45
C MET A 406 17.40 0.39 18.95
N VAL A 407 17.06 1.64 19.28
CA VAL A 407 16.99 2.11 20.68
C VAL A 407 15.86 1.46 21.49
N ARG A 408 14.83 1.01 20.79
CA ARG A 408 13.63 0.35 21.35
C ARG A 408 12.93 -0.42 20.25
N LYS A 409 11.95 -1.24 20.64
CA LYS A 409 11.06 -1.91 19.68
C LYS A 409 10.48 -0.89 18.69
N PRO A 410 10.65 -1.09 17.38
CA PRO A 410 10.15 -0.15 16.39
C PRO A 410 8.61 -0.11 16.40
N ALA A 411 8.03 1.07 16.18
CA ALA A 411 6.59 1.31 16.23
C ALA A 411 5.83 0.83 14.98
N VAL A 412 6.46 -0.01 14.17
CA VAL A 412 5.85 -0.68 13.02
C VAL A 412 5.43 -2.11 13.39
N ARG A 413 4.53 -2.70 12.61
CA ARG A 413 3.99 -4.05 12.86
C ARG A 413 4.37 -4.99 11.71
N VAL A 414 4.59 -6.27 12.01
CA VAL A 414 4.72 -7.29 10.96
C VAL A 414 3.45 -7.30 10.09
N GLY A 415 3.63 -7.31 8.77
CA GLY A 415 2.59 -7.15 7.76
C GLY A 415 2.32 -5.69 7.34
N GLN A 416 2.90 -4.71 8.04
CA GLN A 416 2.75 -3.30 7.69
C GLN A 416 3.51 -2.95 6.41
N TRP A 417 2.84 -2.27 5.49
CA TRP A 417 3.50 -1.62 4.35
C TRP A 417 4.18 -0.32 4.80
N VAL A 418 5.41 -0.11 4.34
CA VAL A 418 6.16 1.13 4.55
C VAL A 418 6.65 1.66 3.21
N ASN A 419 6.74 2.99 3.10
CA ASN A 419 7.30 3.65 1.91
C ASN A 419 8.82 3.84 2.05
N ALA A 420 9.54 3.84 0.94
CA ALA A 420 10.94 4.28 0.91
C ALA A 420 11.06 5.67 1.56
N GLY A 421 12.03 5.85 2.47
CA GLY A 421 12.21 7.09 3.22
C GLY A 421 11.29 7.27 4.43
N GLN A 422 10.34 6.35 4.66
CA GLN A 422 9.52 6.39 5.87
C GLN A 422 10.37 6.08 7.10
N VAL A 423 10.20 6.84 8.18
CA VAL A 423 10.82 6.53 9.47
C VAL A 423 10.24 5.23 10.01
N ILE A 424 11.10 4.25 10.27
CA ILE A 424 10.74 2.92 10.74
C ILE A 424 11.26 2.61 12.15
N GLY A 425 12.22 3.41 12.62
CA GLY A 425 12.81 3.25 13.94
C GLY A 425 13.82 4.35 14.23
N TYR A 426 14.59 4.16 15.29
CA TYR A 426 15.59 5.12 15.74
C TYR A 426 16.84 4.37 16.17
N VAL A 427 18.00 4.93 15.82
CA VAL A 427 19.32 4.38 16.14
C VAL A 427 19.50 4.25 17.65
N GLY A 428 19.98 3.09 18.10
CA GLY A 428 20.35 2.82 19.47
C GLY A 428 21.67 2.07 19.54
N SER A 429 21.82 1.24 20.57
CA SER A 429 23.02 0.43 20.77
C SER A 429 22.71 -0.95 21.36
N SER A 430 21.50 -1.47 21.14
CA SER A 430 21.08 -2.77 21.68
C SER A 430 21.78 -3.94 20.98
N GLY A 431 22.09 -5.02 21.68
CA GLY A 431 22.77 -6.21 21.12
C GLY A 431 24.27 -6.02 20.88
N ASN A 432 24.80 -6.61 19.81
CA ASN A 432 26.24 -6.58 19.50
C ASN A 432 26.67 -5.21 18.97
N SER A 433 26.94 -4.27 19.88
CA SER A 433 27.25 -2.90 19.52
C SER A 433 28.26 -2.29 20.49
N SER A 434 29.31 -1.64 19.97
CA SER A 434 30.27 -0.87 20.76
C SER A 434 29.80 0.57 21.06
N GLY A 435 28.68 0.99 20.48
CA GLY A 435 28.12 2.32 20.64
C GLY A 435 27.08 2.63 19.57
N PRO A 436 26.36 3.77 19.65
CA PRO A 436 25.26 4.05 18.75
C PRO A 436 25.63 4.00 17.26
N HIS A 437 24.97 3.10 16.51
CA HIS A 437 25.12 2.97 15.07
C HIS A 437 23.91 2.23 14.46
N LEU A 438 23.73 2.34 13.14
CA LEU A 438 22.84 1.46 12.39
C LEU A 438 23.67 0.37 11.72
N HIS A 439 23.41 -0.88 12.04
CA HIS A 439 23.83 -2.01 11.20
C HIS A 439 22.75 -2.30 10.17
N PHE A 440 23.11 -2.20 8.89
CA PHE A 440 22.20 -2.32 7.75
C PHE A 440 22.65 -3.44 6.82
N GLU A 441 21.77 -4.42 6.61
CA GLU A 441 22.02 -5.54 5.70
C GLU A 441 21.08 -5.48 4.49
N VAL A 442 21.56 -6.00 3.36
CA VAL A 442 20.76 -6.27 2.16
C VAL A 442 20.91 -7.75 1.82
N HIS A 443 19.79 -8.41 1.52
CA HIS A 443 19.77 -9.82 1.16
C HIS A 443 19.01 -10.02 -0.15
N THR A 444 19.49 -10.94 -0.99
CA THR A 444 18.83 -11.31 -2.26
C THR A 444 18.42 -12.78 -2.24
N GLY A 445 17.18 -13.06 -2.64
CA GLY A 445 16.61 -14.42 -2.62
C GLY A 445 15.47 -14.58 -1.63
N ALA A 446 15.13 -15.83 -1.29
CA ALA A 446 14.02 -16.09 -0.38
C ALA A 446 14.31 -15.53 1.01
N ALA A 447 13.34 -14.82 1.58
CA ALA A 447 13.31 -14.51 3.00
C ALA A 447 13.29 -15.82 3.84
N PRO A 448 13.79 -15.79 5.09
CA PRO A 448 14.29 -14.63 5.83
C PRO A 448 15.72 -14.22 5.44
N ALA A 449 16.17 -13.08 5.97
CA ALA A 449 17.58 -12.68 5.85
C ALA A 449 18.50 -13.68 6.59
N THR A 450 19.54 -14.14 5.90
CA THR A 450 20.54 -15.07 6.40
C THR A 450 21.93 -14.63 5.97
N ARG A 451 22.96 -15.16 6.63
CA ARG A 451 24.35 -14.98 6.21
C ARG A 451 24.60 -15.43 4.76
N ALA A 452 23.96 -16.50 4.31
CA ALA A 452 24.17 -17.06 2.98
C ALA A 452 23.64 -16.17 1.86
N ASN A 453 22.57 -15.42 2.11
CA ASN A 453 21.92 -14.56 1.11
C ASN A 453 22.24 -13.07 1.28
N ALA A 454 23.14 -12.71 2.21
CA ALA A 454 23.63 -11.35 2.37
C ALA A 454 24.49 -10.91 1.17
N VAL A 455 24.31 -9.67 0.75
CA VAL A 455 25.09 -9.03 -0.32
C VAL A 455 25.61 -7.69 0.16
N ASN A 456 26.71 -7.22 -0.43
CA ASN A 456 27.30 -5.93 -0.07
C ASN A 456 26.29 -4.78 -0.33
N PRO A 457 25.81 -4.08 0.72
CA PRO A 457 24.84 -3.00 0.56
C PRO A 457 25.33 -1.87 -0.34
N ARG A 458 26.63 -1.53 -0.28
CA ARG A 458 27.21 -0.44 -1.07
C ARG A 458 27.17 -0.75 -2.57
N THR A 459 27.58 -1.95 -2.97
CA THR A 459 27.55 -2.34 -4.40
C THR A 459 26.13 -2.62 -4.89
N PHE A 460 25.23 -3.05 -4.00
CA PHE A 460 23.81 -3.20 -4.34
C PHE A 460 23.14 -1.83 -4.56
N LEU A 461 23.43 -0.84 -3.71
CA LEU A 461 22.74 0.45 -3.71
C LEU A 461 23.34 1.48 -4.67
N ALA A 462 24.64 1.39 -4.99
CA ALA A 462 25.30 2.34 -5.90
C ALA A 462 24.66 2.41 -7.31
N PRO A 463 24.33 1.29 -7.99
CA PRO A 463 23.60 1.33 -9.27
C PRO A 463 22.18 1.89 -9.14
N ARG A 464 21.64 1.96 -7.91
CA ARG A 464 20.32 2.52 -7.60
C ARG A 464 20.39 3.99 -7.20
N GLY A 465 21.57 4.62 -7.32
CA GLY A 465 21.80 6.03 -7.04
C GLY A 465 21.86 6.38 -5.54
N VAL A 466 22.13 5.39 -4.70
CA VAL A 466 22.30 5.57 -3.24
C VAL A 466 23.75 5.29 -2.89
N TYR A 467 24.41 6.30 -2.33
CA TYR A 467 25.83 6.29 -1.97
C TYR A 467 26.01 6.68 -0.51
N PHE A 468 27.01 6.07 0.13
CA PHE A 468 27.44 6.31 1.50
C PHE A 468 28.81 5.70 1.68
#